data_AF-A0A8D0G624-F1
#
_entry.id   AF-A0A8D0G624-F1
#
_cell.length_a   1.000
_cell.length_b   1.000
_cell.length_c   1.000
_cell.angle_alpha   90.00
_cell.angle_beta   90.00
_cell.angle_gamma   90.00
#
_symmetry.space_group_name_H-M   'P 1'
#
loop_
_entity.id
_entity.type
_entity.pdbx_description
1 polymer ?
#
loop_
_entity_poly.entity_id
_entity_poly.type
_entity_poly.pdbx_seq_one_letter_code
_entity_poly.pdbx_strand_id
1 'polypeptide(L)'
;MGSESLTLDCLFHIFSYLEAPDLLSAARVNKVWSEAAETASLWRRMCLDRWAFCNIANLTPGEQTWKKYYLHRSKLENRIASGRPSADYICKPMRGHNGQIVGLAYLSDNEHMFDAGKLQSIVCTASTDGTVRAWNVQEVRLTCV
;
A
#
# COMPACT_ATOMS: atom_id res chain seq x y z
N MET A 1 11.39 13.70 44.80
CA MET A 1 10.11 13.20 44.27
C MET A 1 10.43 12.39 43.02
N GLY A 2 10.40 11.06 43.11
CA GLY A 2 10.60 10.22 41.93
C GLY A 2 9.41 10.42 41.00
N SER A 3 9.68 10.73 39.73
CA SER A 3 8.64 10.76 38.71
C SER A 3 8.04 9.36 38.61
N GLU A 4 6.77 9.19 39.01
CA GLU A 4 6.01 7.98 38.73
C GLU A 4 5.84 7.88 37.21
N SER A 5 6.79 7.23 36.55
CA SER A 5 6.73 6.99 35.12
C SER A 5 5.75 5.86 34.86
N LEU A 6 4.76 6.10 33.99
CA LEU A 6 3.87 5.06 33.48
C LEU A 6 4.70 3.89 32.93
N THR A 7 4.27 2.67 33.22
CA THR A 7 4.89 1.47 32.65
C THR A 7 4.64 1.42 31.14
N LEU A 8 5.47 0.64 30.43
CA LEU A 8 5.33 0.44 28.99
C LEU A 8 3.94 -0.11 28.63
N ASP A 9 3.38 -1.00 29.46
CA ASP A 9 2.05 -1.58 29.26
C ASP A 9 0.93 -0.52 29.38
N CYS A 10 1.04 0.40 30.33
CA CYS A 10 0.09 1.51 30.46
C CYS A 10 0.16 2.44 29.24
N LEU A 11 1.36 2.75 28.75
CA LEU A 11 1.55 3.54 27.52
C LEU A 11 0.97 2.81 26.31
N PHE A 12 1.20 1.51 26.17
CA PHE A 12 0.61 0.69 25.12
C PHE A 12 -0.93 0.73 25.15
N HIS A 13 -1.53 0.61 26.32
CA HIS A 13 -2.99 0.69 26.46
C HIS A 13 -3.52 2.06 26.05
N ILE A 14 -2.90 3.15 26.50
CA ILE A 14 -3.27 4.52 26.09
C ILE A 14 -3.12 4.69 24.57
N PHE A 15 -1.99 4.23 24.01
CA PHE A 15 -1.71 4.34 22.58
C PHE A 15 -2.64 3.50 21.72
N SER A 16 -3.32 2.50 22.29
CA SER A 16 -4.32 1.71 21.56
C SER A 16 -5.55 2.52 21.13
N TYR A 17 -5.79 3.68 21.75
CA TYR A 17 -6.86 4.61 21.40
C TYR A 17 -6.43 5.71 20.41
N LEU A 18 -5.15 5.77 20.04
CA LEU A 18 -4.63 6.82 19.15
C LEU A 18 -4.76 6.41 17.68
N GLU A 19 -5.05 7.40 16.83
CA GLU A 19 -4.93 7.25 15.39
C GLU A 19 -3.46 7.31 14.94
N ALA A 20 -3.20 6.91 13.69
CA ALA A 20 -1.84 6.84 13.17
C ALA A 20 -1.06 8.17 13.24
N PRO A 21 -1.63 9.35 12.92
CA PRO A 21 -0.91 10.62 13.02
C PRO A 21 -0.46 10.94 14.46
N ASP A 22 -1.33 10.65 15.44
CA ASP A 22 -1.05 10.88 16.86
C ASP A 22 -0.01 9.89 17.37
N LEU A 23 -0.11 8.63 16.96
CA LEU A 23 0.86 7.59 17.31
C LEU A 23 2.26 7.89 16.73
N LEU A 24 2.32 8.39 15.49
CA LEU A 24 3.58 8.87 14.88
C LEU A 24 4.16 10.07 15.62
N SER A 25 3.32 10.95 16.14
CA SER A 25 3.75 12.10 16.94
C SER A 25 4.26 11.66 18.32
N ALA A 26 3.54 10.74 18.97
CA ALA A 26 3.93 10.13 20.24
C ALA A 26 5.31 9.44 20.14
N ALA A 27 5.58 8.75 19.03
CA ALA A 27 6.85 8.06 18.79
C ALA A 27 8.08 8.99 18.81
N ARG A 28 7.90 10.30 18.65
CA ARG A 28 8.97 11.31 18.59
C ARG A 28 9.23 12.00 19.93
N VAL A 29 8.46 11.70 20.98
CA VAL A 29 8.53 12.41 22.27
C VAL A 29 9.78 12.00 23.07
N ASN A 30 9.97 10.70 23.30
CA ASN A 30 11.14 10.15 23.99
C ASN A 30 11.31 8.65 23.64
N LYS A 31 12.38 8.01 24.13
CA LYS A 31 12.70 6.60 23.82
C LYS A 31 11.62 5.62 24.26
N VAL A 32 11.02 5.81 25.44
CA VAL A 32 9.98 4.92 25.98
C VAL A 32 8.69 5.04 25.16
N TRP A 33 8.31 6.26 24.78
CA TRP A 33 7.16 6.52 23.92
C TRP A 33 7.40 6.01 22.50
N SER A 34 8.63 6.15 21.99
CA SER A 34 9.03 5.56 20.71
C SER A 34 8.85 4.05 20.74
N GLU A 35 9.38 3.37 21.76
CA GLU A 35 9.25 1.92 21.92
C GLU A 35 7.77 1.49 22.00
N ALA A 36 6.96 2.14 22.83
CA ALA A 36 5.53 1.85 22.93
C ALA A 36 4.82 2.06 21.58
N ALA A 37 5.06 3.18 20.89
CA ALA A 37 4.39 3.52 19.63
C ALA A 37 4.82 2.67 18.43
N GLU A 38 6.03 2.10 18.45
CA GLU A 38 6.53 1.19 17.40
C GLU A 38 6.06 -0.26 17.58
N THR A 39 5.31 -0.55 18.65
CA THR A 39 4.85 -1.92 18.96
C THR A 39 4.02 -2.51 17.82
N ALA A 40 4.46 -3.64 17.27
CA ALA A 40 3.86 -4.24 16.08
C ALA A 40 2.36 -4.59 16.23
N SER A 41 1.90 -4.96 17.43
CA SER A 41 0.50 -5.30 17.68
C SER A 41 -0.45 -4.11 17.59
N LEU A 42 0.02 -2.87 17.86
CA LEU A 42 -0.77 -1.64 17.65
C LEU A 42 -1.10 -1.49 16.16
N TRP A 43 -0.06 -1.47 15.34
CA TRP A 43 -0.19 -1.33 13.90
C TRP A 43 -0.96 -2.49 13.26
N ARG A 44 -0.77 -3.71 13.76
CA ARG A 44 -1.54 -4.88 13.32
C ARG A 44 -3.03 -4.68 13.52
N ARG A 45 -3.45 -4.26 14.72
CA ARG A 45 -4.86 -4.00 15.02
C ARG A 45 -5.43 -2.94 14.08
N MET A 46 -4.74 -1.80 13.95
CA MET A 46 -5.17 -0.71 13.06
C MET A 46 -5.32 -1.15 11.60
N CYS A 47 -4.42 -1.99 11.11
CA CYS A 47 -4.55 -2.57 9.77
C CYS A 47 -5.81 -3.43 9.64
N LEU A 48 -6.06 -4.30 10.61
CA LEU A 48 -7.19 -5.23 10.59
C LEU A 48 -8.53 -4.54 10.82
N ASP A 49 -8.56 -3.46 11.61
CA ASP A 49 -9.76 -2.64 11.82
C ASP A 49 -10.17 -1.89 10.55
N ARG A 50 -9.18 -1.47 9.74
CA ARG A 50 -9.40 -0.68 8.52
C ARG A 50 -9.56 -1.52 7.26
N TRP A 51 -8.90 -2.68 7.17
CA TRP A 51 -8.87 -3.49 5.96
C TRP A 51 -9.17 -4.97 6.24
N ALA A 52 -10.29 -5.45 5.69
CA ALA A 52 -10.73 -6.85 5.83
C ALA A 52 -9.71 -7.89 5.34
N PHE A 53 -8.86 -7.50 4.37
CA PHE A 53 -7.79 -8.35 3.85
C PHE A 53 -6.47 -7.59 3.93
N CYS A 54 -5.58 -8.04 4.81
CA CYS A 54 -4.20 -7.59 4.85
C CYS A 54 -3.30 -8.66 4.21
N ASN A 55 -2.83 -8.41 2.99
CA ASN A 55 -1.94 -9.37 2.34
C ASN A 55 -0.51 -9.21 2.87
N ILE A 56 -0.20 -10.03 3.88
CA ILE A 56 0.99 -9.95 4.71
C ILE A 56 1.86 -11.20 4.58
N ALA A 57 1.41 -12.18 3.78
CA ALA A 57 2.15 -13.40 3.50
C ALA A 57 3.57 -13.14 2.95
N ASN A 58 3.81 -11.95 2.38
CA ASN A 58 5.10 -11.52 1.84
C ASN A 58 5.82 -10.46 2.68
N LEU A 59 5.42 -10.19 3.94
CA LEU A 59 6.22 -9.33 4.82
C LEU A 59 7.49 -10.09 5.21
N THR A 60 8.63 -9.77 4.59
CA THR A 60 9.94 -10.22 5.07
C THR A 60 10.19 -9.66 6.48
N PRO A 61 10.39 -10.51 7.51
CA PRO A 61 10.69 -10.04 8.86
C PRO A 61 11.91 -9.09 8.86
N GLY A 62 11.76 -7.91 9.45
CA GLY A 62 12.81 -6.87 9.50
C GLY A 62 12.74 -5.83 8.38
N GLU A 63 12.36 -6.21 7.17
CA GLU A 63 12.23 -5.27 6.05
C GLU A 63 10.81 -4.66 5.97
N GLN A 64 9.78 -5.45 6.27
CA GLN A 64 8.38 -5.06 6.10
C GLN A 64 7.60 -5.25 7.41
N THR A 65 7.26 -4.14 8.07
CA THR A 65 6.52 -4.15 9.35
C THR A 65 5.05 -3.77 9.15
N TRP A 66 4.18 -4.14 10.10
CA TRP A 66 2.77 -3.71 10.12
C TRP A 66 2.60 -2.20 10.02
N LYS A 67 3.53 -1.43 10.62
CA LYS A 67 3.60 0.02 10.47
C LYS A 67 3.85 0.45 9.03
N LYS A 68 4.88 -0.10 8.39
CA LYS A 68 5.20 0.21 6.98
C LYS A 68 4.02 -0.13 6.06
N TYR A 69 3.38 -1.27 6.27
CA TYR A 69 2.16 -1.68 5.58
C TYR A 69 1.06 -0.62 5.72
N TYR A 70 0.73 -0.26 6.97
CA TYR A 70 -0.32 0.71 7.26
C TYR A 70 -0.06 2.05 6.56
N LEU A 71 1.14 2.58 6.73
CA LEU A 71 1.52 3.89 6.19
C LEU A 71 1.51 3.87 4.66
N HIS A 72 2.01 2.80 4.03
CA HIS A 72 2.00 2.70 2.59
C HIS A 72 0.57 2.63 2.05
N ARG A 73 -0.25 1.72 2.58
CA ARG A 73 -1.62 1.52 2.10
C ARG A 73 -2.49 2.75 2.35
N SER A 74 -2.39 3.38 3.52
CA SER A 74 -3.09 4.64 3.82
C SER A 74 -2.65 5.77 2.88
N LYS A 75 -1.35 5.89 2.57
CA LYS A 75 -0.86 6.88 1.60
C LYS A 75 -1.39 6.61 0.19
N LEU A 76 -1.46 5.34 -0.22
CA LEU A 76 -2.02 4.96 -1.51
C LEU A 76 -3.50 5.34 -1.61
N GLU A 77 -4.31 5.00 -0.59
CA GLU A 77 -5.72 5.38 -0.53
C GLU A 77 -5.93 6.89 -0.61
N ASN A 78 -5.15 7.66 0.15
CA ASN A 78 -5.20 9.11 0.10
C ASN A 78 -4.87 9.63 -1.30
N ARG A 79 -3.84 9.08 -1.96
CA ARG A 79 -3.49 9.47 -3.35
C ARG A 79 -4.58 9.11 -4.36
N ILE A 80 -5.25 7.97 -4.19
CA ILE A 80 -6.38 7.57 -5.04
C ILE A 80 -7.55 8.54 -4.83
N ALA A 81 -7.86 8.88 -3.58
CA ALA A 81 -9.00 9.74 -3.24
C ALA A 81 -8.78 11.21 -3.64
N SER A 82 -7.55 11.73 -3.49
CA SER A 82 -7.24 13.15 -3.74
C SER A 82 -6.52 13.41 -5.07
N GLY A 83 -6.28 12.37 -5.86
CA GLY A 83 -5.45 12.46 -7.06
C GLY A 83 -6.06 13.37 -8.11
N ARG A 84 -5.29 14.34 -8.62
CA ARG A 84 -5.71 15.27 -9.66
C ARG A 84 -5.12 14.89 -11.02
N PRO A 85 -5.93 14.86 -12.09
CA PRO A 85 -5.41 14.70 -13.44
C PRO A 85 -4.34 15.75 -13.75
N SER A 86 -3.30 15.36 -14.48
CA SER A 86 -2.20 16.22 -14.94
C SER A 86 -1.24 16.74 -13.85
N ALA A 87 -1.59 16.63 -12.57
CA ALA A 87 -0.69 16.94 -11.45
C ALA A 87 -0.14 15.65 -10.80
N ASP A 88 -1.03 14.71 -10.48
CA ASP A 88 -0.69 13.51 -9.72
C ASP A 88 -0.62 12.25 -10.61
N TYR A 89 -1.29 12.26 -11.77
CA TYR A 89 -1.24 11.17 -12.74
C TYR A 89 -1.54 11.64 -14.18
N ILE A 90 -1.12 10.83 -15.15
CA ILE A 90 -1.35 11.04 -16.58
C ILE A 90 -2.04 9.80 -17.16
N CYS A 91 -3.15 10.01 -17.85
CA CYS A 91 -3.79 8.95 -18.62
C CYS A 91 -3.12 8.85 -20.00
N LYS A 92 -2.52 7.68 -20.29
CA LYS A 92 -1.91 7.40 -21.59
C LYS A 92 -2.82 6.48 -22.40
N PRO A 93 -3.34 6.92 -23.56
CA PRO A 93 -4.14 6.04 -24.41
C PRO A 93 -3.27 4.95 -25.04
N MET A 94 -3.72 3.70 -24.97
CA MET A 94 -3.07 2.55 -25.59
C MET A 94 -3.89 2.13 -26.81
N ARG A 95 -3.40 2.46 -28.01
CA ARG A 95 -4.07 2.11 -29.28
C ARG A 95 -3.49 0.82 -29.84
N GLY A 96 -4.37 -0.08 -30.29
CA GLY A 96 -3.92 -1.24 -31.05
C GLY A 96 -5.02 -2.15 -31.58
N HIS A 97 -6.11 -2.35 -30.84
CA HIS A 97 -7.24 -3.10 -31.36
C HIS A 97 -7.99 -2.33 -32.45
N ASN A 98 -8.48 -3.07 -33.45
CA ASN A 98 -9.35 -2.56 -34.51
C ASN A 98 -10.84 -2.87 -34.23
N GLY A 99 -11.11 -3.66 -33.19
CA GLY A 99 -12.44 -4.02 -32.72
C GLY A 99 -12.76 -3.47 -31.33
N GLN A 100 -13.93 -3.85 -30.81
CA GLN A 100 -14.33 -3.52 -29.45
C GLN A 100 -13.62 -4.43 -28.46
N ILE A 101 -13.14 -3.86 -27.35
CA ILE A 101 -12.58 -4.64 -26.24
C ILE A 101 -13.73 -5.33 -25.51
N VAL A 102 -13.68 -6.66 -25.44
CA VAL A 102 -14.69 -7.53 -24.81
C VAL A 102 -14.21 -8.19 -23.53
N GLY A 103 -12.91 -8.14 -23.26
CA GLY A 103 -12.32 -8.70 -22.03
C GLY A 103 -11.05 -7.97 -21.64
N LEU A 104 -10.79 -7.93 -20.33
CA LEU A 104 -9.59 -7.34 -19.75
C LEU A 104 -9.13 -8.17 -18.54
N ALA A 105 -7.84 -8.43 -18.46
CA ALA A 105 -7.19 -8.99 -17.28
C ALA A 105 -5.98 -8.13 -16.91
N TYR A 106 -5.74 -7.94 -15.62
CA TYR A 106 -4.56 -7.27 -15.10
C TYR A 106 -3.70 -8.28 -14.34
N LEU A 107 -2.42 -8.33 -14.68
CA LEU A 107 -1.43 -9.23 -14.09
C LEU A 107 -0.32 -8.36 -13.49
N SER A 108 0.04 -8.62 -12.24
CA SER A 108 1.14 -7.91 -11.58
C SER A 108 1.97 -8.92 -10.79
N ASP A 109 3.28 -8.85 -10.98
CA ASP A 109 4.24 -9.83 -10.43
C ASP A 109 4.39 -9.74 -8.91
N ASN A 110 3.85 -8.68 -8.28
CA ASN A 110 3.91 -8.52 -6.83
C ASN A 110 2.90 -7.50 -6.33
N GLU A 111 1.69 -7.96 -6.00
CA GLU A 111 0.63 -7.09 -5.45
C GLU A 111 0.86 -6.66 -3.99
N HIS A 112 1.91 -7.18 -3.33
CA HIS A 112 2.01 -7.14 -1.86
C HIS A 112 3.34 -6.60 -1.32
N MET A 113 4.31 -6.32 -2.20
CA MET A 113 5.53 -5.64 -1.79
C MET A 113 5.39 -4.14 -1.98
N PHE A 114 5.39 -3.43 -0.87
CA PHE A 114 5.49 -1.98 -0.86
C PHE A 114 6.97 -1.62 -0.95
N ASP A 115 7.36 -0.90 -2.00
CA ASP A 115 8.77 -0.56 -2.32
C ASP A 115 9.57 -1.65 -3.07
N ALA A 116 8.90 -2.70 -3.59
CA ALA A 116 9.51 -3.49 -4.66
C ALA A 116 9.67 -2.59 -5.87
N GLY A 117 10.88 -2.52 -6.44
CA GLY A 117 11.28 -1.57 -7.48
C GLY A 117 10.41 -1.57 -8.75
N LYS A 118 11.00 -1.74 -9.93
CA LYS A 118 10.24 -1.69 -11.18
C LYS A 118 9.39 -2.97 -11.33
N LEU A 119 8.22 -3.00 -10.71
CA LEU A 119 7.23 -4.05 -10.90
C LEU A 119 6.87 -4.13 -12.38
N GLN A 120 6.80 -5.33 -12.93
CA GLN A 120 6.29 -5.58 -14.27
C GLN A 120 4.80 -5.86 -14.14
N SER A 121 3.98 -4.96 -14.68
CA SER A 121 2.53 -5.14 -14.70
C SER A 121 2.07 -5.21 -16.14
N ILE A 122 1.25 -6.19 -16.44
CA ILE A 122 0.75 -6.47 -17.77
C ILE A 122 -0.77 -6.34 -17.76
N VAL A 123 -1.31 -5.58 -18.70
CA VAL A 123 -2.74 -5.60 -19.02
C VAL A 123 -2.92 -6.49 -20.24
N CYS A 124 -3.82 -7.46 -20.17
CA CYS A 124 -4.22 -8.26 -21.32
C CYS A 124 -5.63 -7.83 -21.76
N THR A 125 -5.82 -7.55 -23.04
CA THR A 125 -7.11 -7.17 -23.62
C THR A 125 -7.52 -8.15 -24.72
N ALA A 126 -8.79 -8.57 -24.73
CA ALA A 126 -9.40 -9.38 -25.78
C ALA A 126 -10.41 -8.54 -26.56
N SER A 127 -10.49 -8.75 -27.88
CA SER A 127 -11.26 -7.87 -28.78
C SER A 127 -12.08 -8.65 -29.81
N THR A 128 -13.14 -8.01 -30.33
CA THR A 128 -13.94 -8.52 -31.45
C THR A 128 -13.18 -8.58 -32.77
N ASP A 129 -11.98 -8.00 -32.85
CA ASP A 129 -11.07 -8.15 -34.01
C ASP A 129 -10.38 -9.52 -34.07
N GLY A 130 -10.70 -10.43 -33.14
CA GLY A 130 -10.16 -11.78 -33.09
C GLY A 130 -8.77 -11.88 -32.44
N THR A 131 -8.29 -10.80 -31.80
CA THR A 131 -6.96 -10.79 -31.16
C THR A 131 -7.03 -10.60 -29.65
N VAL A 132 -6.00 -11.14 -28.98
CA VAL A 132 -5.65 -10.80 -27.60
C VAL A 132 -4.33 -10.06 -27.62
N ARG A 133 -4.19 -9.01 -26.81
CA ARG A 133 -3.00 -8.16 -26.75
C ARG A 133 -2.53 -7.98 -25.31
N ALA A 134 -1.23 -8.08 -25.09
CA ALA A 134 -0.59 -7.82 -23.80
C ALA A 134 0.15 -6.49 -23.82
N TRP A 135 -0.08 -5.66 -22.80
CA TRP A 135 0.44 -4.31 -22.67
C TRP A 135 1.27 -4.20 -21.41
N ASN A 136 2.53 -3.79 -21.56
CA ASN A 136 3.34 -3.42 -20.41
C ASN A 136 2.90 -2.03 -19.90
N VAL A 137 2.44 -1.94 -18.65
CA VAL A 137 1.89 -0.70 -18.08
C VAL A 137 2.96 0.37 -17.88
N GLN A 138 4.19 -0.03 -17.55
CA GLN A 138 5.30 0.88 -17.29
C GLN A 138 5.89 1.46 -18.57
N GLU A 139 5.99 0.66 -19.63
CA GLU A 139 6.55 1.07 -20.92
C GLU A 139 5.49 1.58 -21.92
N VAL A 140 4.20 1.31 -21.65
CA VAL A 140 3.06 1.60 -22.55
C VAL A 140 3.35 1.05 -23.95
N ARG A 141 3.87 -0.17 -24.00
CA ARG A 141 4.25 -0.85 -25.24
C ARG A 141 3.45 -2.13 -25.39
N LEU A 142 2.97 -2.35 -26.61
CA LEU A 142 2.37 -3.62 -27.00
C LEU A 142 3.48 -4.66 -27.11
N THR A 143 3.34 -5.75 -26.37
CA THR A 143 4.05 -7.00 -26.62
C THR A 143 3.10 -7.92 -27.35
N CYS A 144 3.40 -8.24 -28.60
CA CYS A 144 2.72 -9.34 -29.28
C CYS A 144 3.09 -10.63 -28.55
N VAL A 145 2.07 -11.37 -28.12
CA VAL A 145 2.20 -12.76 -27.65
C VAL A 145 1.63 -13.65 -28.73
#